data_AF-A0A7W0XF30-F1
#
_entry.id   AF-A0A7W0XF30-F1
#
_cell.length_a   1.000
_cell.length_b   1.000
_cell.length_c   1.000
_cell.angle_alpha   90.00
_cell.angle_beta   90.00
_cell.angle_gamma   90.00
#
_symmetry.space_group_name_H-M   'P 1'
#
loop_
_entity.id
_entity.type
_entity.pdbx_description
1 polymer ?
#
loop_
_entity_poly.entity_id
_entity_poly.type
_entity_poly.pdbx_seq_one_letter_code
_entity_poly.pdbx_strand_id
1 'polypeptide(L)'
;MNFYFVAAAALALAIGVAHSWLGERYILMRLFRRQNIPHLFGSDVFTKRTLRFAWHLTTVAWLGAAALLLILSSFPLDSSARILSSAIAATFFASSVLALIGSRGRHLSWVVFLIIAGLVWMGIR
;
A
#
# COMPACT_ATOMS: atom_id res chain seq x y z
N MET A 1 -20.46 7.03 -11.53
CA MET A 1 -19.23 6.46 -10.93
C MET A 1 -18.02 7.22 -11.45
N ASN A 2 -17.17 7.73 -10.55
CA ASN A 2 -15.92 8.39 -10.92
C ASN A 2 -14.89 7.33 -11.37
N PHE A 3 -14.60 7.28 -12.66
CA PHE A 3 -13.70 6.29 -13.25
C PHE A 3 -12.29 6.32 -12.65
N TYR A 4 -11.77 7.52 -12.33
CA TYR A 4 -10.43 7.66 -11.78
C TYR A 4 -10.31 7.00 -10.40
N PHE A 5 -11.33 7.15 -9.55
CA PHE A 5 -11.35 6.49 -8.24
C PHE A 5 -11.50 4.98 -8.35
N VAL A 6 -12.28 4.48 -9.32
CA VAL A 6 -12.38 3.03 -9.58
C VAL A 6 -11.04 2.46 -10.03
N ALA A 7 -10.35 3.13 -10.97
CA ALA A 7 -9.03 2.71 -11.43
C ALA A 7 -7.99 2.75 -10.30
N ALA A 8 -8.00 3.81 -9.49
CA ALA A 8 -7.14 3.93 -8.31
C ALA A 8 -7.40 2.82 -7.28
N ALA A 9 -8.67 2.50 -7.02
CA ALA A 9 -9.06 1.43 -6.11
C ALA A 9 -8.60 0.06 -6.62
N ALA A 10 -8.76 -0.23 -7.91
CA ALA A 10 -8.31 -1.47 -8.52
C ALA A 10 -6.79 -1.64 -8.39
N LEU A 11 -6.02 -0.58 -8.62
CA LEU A 11 -4.57 -0.59 -8.44
C LEU A 11 -4.17 -0.75 -6.97
N ALA A 12 -4.83 -0.06 -6.04
CA ALA A 12 -4.59 -0.19 -4.60
C ALA A 12 -4.85 -1.63 -4.11
N LEU A 13 -5.92 -2.26 -4.61
CA LEU A 13 -6.22 -3.66 -4.34
C LEU A 13 -5.17 -4.60 -4.93
N ALA A 14 -4.80 -4.40 -6.21
CA ALA A 14 -3.80 -5.20 -6.88
C ALA A 14 -2.43 -5.14 -6.19
N ILE A 15 -1.96 -3.94 -5.82
CA ILE A 15 -0.69 -3.79 -5.11
C ILE A 15 -0.74 -4.34 -3.68
N GLY A 16 -1.89 -4.25 -2.99
CA GLY A 16 -2.11 -4.89 -1.69
C GLY A 16 -1.95 -6.39 -1.75
N VAL A 17 -2.64 -7.03 -2.70
CA VAL A 17 -2.55 -8.48 -2.91
C VAL A 17 -1.13 -8.88 -3.32
N ALA A 18 -0.54 -8.18 -4.29
CA ALA A 18 0.81 -8.45 -4.76
C ALA A 18 1.86 -8.33 -3.64
N HIS A 19 1.78 -7.28 -2.82
CA HIS A 19 2.71 -7.08 -1.70
C HIS A 19 2.62 -8.22 -0.68
N SER A 20 1.41 -8.58 -0.25
CA SER A 20 1.20 -9.67 0.71
C SER A 20 1.70 -11.01 0.15
N TRP A 21 1.23 -11.38 -1.04
CA TRP A 21 1.49 -12.70 -1.62
C TRP A 21 2.95 -12.85 -2.10
N LEU A 22 3.45 -11.92 -2.89
CA LEU A 22 4.83 -11.99 -3.40
C LEU A 22 5.83 -11.82 -2.27
N GLY A 23 5.57 -10.93 -1.31
CA GLY A 23 6.47 -10.70 -0.20
C GLY A 23 6.55 -11.86 0.77
N GLU A 24 5.42 -12.49 1.15
CA GLU A 24 5.45 -13.71 1.95
C GLU A 24 6.21 -14.82 1.21
N ARG A 25 5.90 -15.01 -0.09
CA ARG A 25 6.48 -16.09 -0.88
C ARG A 25 7.97 -15.95 -1.14
N TYR A 26 8.40 -14.76 -1.56
CA TYR A 26 9.74 -14.55 -2.10
C TYR A 26 10.69 -13.87 -1.13
N ILE A 27 10.19 -13.21 -0.08
CA ILE A 27 11.00 -12.49 0.90
C ILE A 27 10.90 -13.17 2.27
N LEU A 28 9.73 -13.15 2.91
CA LEU A 28 9.60 -13.56 4.31
C LEU A 28 9.87 -15.06 4.51
N MET A 29 9.25 -15.94 3.72
CA MET A 29 9.52 -17.38 3.83
C MET A 29 11.00 -17.72 3.60
N ARG A 30 11.67 -17.02 2.68
CA ARG A 30 13.10 -17.23 2.41
C ARG A 30 13.98 -16.66 3.51
N LEU A 31 13.62 -15.50 4.04
CA LEU A 31 14.30 -14.86 5.15
C LEU A 31 14.21 -15.72 6.41
N PHE A 32 13.02 -16.23 6.74
CA PHE A 32 12.75 -17.00 7.96
C PHE A 32 13.37 -18.41 7.98
N ARG A 33 13.83 -18.91 6.83
CA ARG A 33 14.64 -20.14 6.73
C ARG A 33 16.10 -19.92 7.08
N ARG A 34 16.57 -18.67 7.18
CA ARG A 34 17.95 -18.37 7.61
C ARG A 34 18.08 -18.58 9.12
N GLN A 35 19.23 -19.08 9.55
CA GLN A 35 19.52 -19.35 10.96
C GLN A 35 20.07 -18.13 11.73
N ASN A 36 20.28 -17.00 11.05
CA ASN A 36 20.91 -15.80 11.61
C ASN A 36 19.95 -14.62 11.78
N ILE A 37 18.67 -14.89 12.04
CA ILE A 37 17.70 -13.83 12.37
C ILE A 37 17.98 -13.34 13.79
N PRO A 38 18.04 -12.02 14.04
CA PRO A 38 18.27 -11.47 15.37
C PRO A 38 17.24 -12.00 16.39
N HIS A 39 17.77 -12.51 17.51
CA HIS A 39 16.93 -12.91 18.64
C HIS A 39 16.54 -11.68 19.44
N LEU A 40 15.23 -11.54 19.67
CA LEU A 40 14.66 -10.55 20.57
C LEU A 40 13.84 -11.31 21.60
N PHE A 41 14.01 -10.96 22.88
CA PHE A 41 13.36 -11.68 23.99
C PHE A 41 13.69 -13.19 23.99
N GLY A 42 14.95 -13.54 23.70
CA GLY A 42 15.47 -14.91 23.80
C GLY A 42 15.19 -15.85 22.63
N SER A 43 14.44 -15.43 21.59
CA SER A 43 14.22 -16.24 20.38
C SER A 43 14.04 -15.39 19.12
N ASP A 44 14.04 -16.02 17.94
CA ASP A 44 13.70 -15.34 16.68
C ASP A 44 12.19 -15.23 16.41
N VAL A 45 11.34 -15.85 17.26
CA VAL A 45 9.89 -15.94 17.05
C VAL A 45 9.26 -14.56 17.02
N PHE A 46 9.63 -13.69 17.96
CA PHE A 46 9.13 -12.31 18.01
C PHE A 46 9.50 -11.54 16.74
N THR A 47 10.78 -11.58 16.35
CA THR A 47 11.28 -10.92 15.14
C THR A 47 10.55 -11.39 13.88
N LYS A 48 10.41 -12.72 13.70
CA LYS A 48 9.70 -13.30 12.55
C LYS A 48 8.23 -12.89 12.52
N ARG A 49 7.52 -12.94 13.66
CA ARG A 49 6.11 -12.56 13.75
C ARG A 49 5.91 -11.08 13.47
N THR A 50 6.73 -10.20 14.04
CA THR A 50 6.65 -8.76 13.82
C THR A 50 6.91 -8.41 12.36
N LEU A 51 7.91 -9.02 11.72
CA LEU A 51 8.17 -8.83 10.28
C LEU A 51 6.99 -9.27 9.41
N ARG A 52 6.41 -10.44 9.68
CA ARG A 52 5.25 -10.95 8.94
C ARG A 52 4.00 -10.09 9.18
N PHE A 53 3.76 -9.69 10.42
CA PHE A 53 2.66 -8.83 10.80
C PHE A 53 2.74 -7.47 10.08
N ALA A 54 3.89 -6.79 10.19
CA ALA A 54 4.10 -5.50 9.54
C ALA A 54 3.89 -5.59 8.02
N TRP A 55 4.33 -6.69 7.41
CA TRP A 55 4.16 -6.95 5.99
C TRP A 55 2.69 -7.04 5.55
N HIS A 56 1.86 -7.79 6.28
CA HIS A 56 0.45 -7.96 5.93
C HIS A 56 -0.42 -6.78 6.38
N LEU A 57 -0.05 -6.07 7.44
CA LEU A 57 -0.80 -4.92 7.93
C LEU A 57 -0.85 -3.80 6.88
N THR A 58 0.25 -3.58 6.15
CA THR A 58 0.28 -2.62 5.04
C THR A 58 -0.71 -2.99 3.93
N THR A 59 -0.87 -4.27 3.62
CA THR A 59 -1.90 -4.74 2.67
C THR A 59 -3.31 -4.41 3.17
N VAL A 60 -3.61 -4.62 4.46
CA VAL A 60 -4.91 -4.28 5.04
C VAL A 60 -5.20 -2.78 4.87
N ALA A 61 -4.20 -1.92 5.11
CA ALA A 61 -4.35 -0.47 4.93
C ALA A 61 -4.68 -0.10 3.47
N TRP A 62 -4.03 -0.73 2.48
CA TRP A 62 -4.33 -0.45 1.07
C TRP A 62 -5.68 -1.02 0.60
N LEU A 63 -6.11 -2.16 1.14
CA LEU A 63 -7.47 -2.67 0.90
C LEU A 63 -8.53 -1.72 1.49
N GLY A 64 -8.28 -1.18 2.68
CA GLY A 64 -9.13 -0.13 3.26
C GLY A 64 -9.19 1.12 2.37
N ALA A 65 -8.04 1.59 1.87
CA ALA A 65 -8.00 2.72 0.94
C ALA A 65 -8.74 2.43 -0.38
N ALA A 66 -8.62 1.21 -0.92
CA ALA A 66 -9.37 0.79 -2.10
C ALA A 66 -10.89 0.82 -1.86
N ALA A 67 -11.35 0.33 -0.70
CA ALA A 67 -12.76 0.39 -0.33
C ALA A 67 -13.26 1.84 -0.21
N LEU A 68 -12.50 2.72 0.43
CA LEU A 68 -12.84 4.15 0.52
C LEU A 68 -12.94 4.80 -0.86
N LEU A 69 -12.01 4.49 -1.78
CA LEU A 69 -12.04 4.99 -3.15
C LEU A 69 -13.26 4.48 -3.94
N LEU A 70 -13.67 3.22 -3.76
CA LEU A 70 -14.90 2.70 -4.37
C LEU A 70 -16.15 3.40 -3.85
N ILE A 71 -16.21 3.65 -2.53
CA ILE A 71 -17.30 4.42 -1.92
C ILE A 71 -17.33 5.84 -2.52
N LEU A 72 -16.19 6.55 -2.52
CA LEU A 72 -16.07 7.89 -3.10
C LEU A 72 -16.41 7.92 -4.60
N SER A 73 -16.20 6.83 -5.32
CA SER A 73 -16.56 6.75 -6.74
C SER A 73 -18.07 6.77 -6.99
N SER A 74 -18.87 6.38 -6.00
CA SER A 74 -20.31 6.17 -6.17
C SER A 74 -21.15 7.41 -5.86
N PHE A 75 -20.59 8.41 -5.18
CA PHE A 75 -21.31 9.59 -4.72
C PHE A 75 -20.72 10.89 -5.28
N PRO A 76 -21.52 11.96 -5.39
CA PRO A 76 -21.01 13.29 -5.70
C PRO A 76 -19.97 13.77 -4.68
N LEU A 77 -18.96 14.49 -5.14
CA LEU A 77 -17.88 15.02 -4.30
C LEU A 77 -18.25 16.35 -3.64
N ASP A 78 -18.69 16.28 -2.39
CA ASP A 78 -18.77 17.44 -1.50
C ASP A 78 -17.39 17.85 -0.96
N SER A 79 -17.34 18.92 -0.16
CA SER A 79 -16.09 19.44 0.40
C SER A 79 -15.36 18.41 1.28
N SER A 80 -16.09 17.62 2.06
CA SER A 80 -15.52 16.60 2.95
C SER A 80 -14.90 15.45 2.15
N ALA A 81 -15.59 14.99 1.12
CA ALA A 81 -15.11 13.95 0.21
C ALA A 81 -13.87 14.39 -0.57
N ARG A 82 -13.79 15.68 -0.95
CA ARG A 82 -12.59 16.27 -1.60
C ARG A 82 -11.40 16.32 -0.65
N ILE A 83 -11.60 16.69 0.62
CA ILE A 83 -10.54 16.69 1.64
C ILE A 83 -10.05 15.26 1.90
N LEU A 84 -10.96 14.30 2.08
CA LEU A 84 -10.62 12.89 2.25
C LEU A 84 -9.83 12.35 1.05
N SER A 85 -10.30 12.60 -0.17
CA SER A 85 -9.63 12.20 -1.40
C SER A 85 -8.24 12.81 -1.50
N SER A 86 -8.07 14.08 -1.10
CA SER A 86 -6.76 14.76 -1.06
C SER A 86 -5.81 14.10 -0.06
N ALA A 87 -6.30 13.69 1.12
CA ALA A 87 -5.51 12.97 2.11
C ALA A 87 -5.08 11.59 1.60
N ILE A 88 -5.96 10.88 0.87
CA ILE A 88 -5.62 9.60 0.22
C ILE A 88 -4.53 9.83 -0.85
N ALA A 89 -4.70 10.83 -1.73
CA ALA A 89 -3.73 11.16 -2.76
C ALA A 89 -2.35 11.50 -2.16
N ALA A 90 -2.32 12.34 -1.13
CA ALA A 90 -1.10 12.72 -0.42
C ALA A 90 -0.41 11.50 0.22
N THR A 91 -1.19 10.58 0.81
CA THR A 91 -0.68 9.35 1.41
C THR A 91 -0.02 8.44 0.38
N PHE A 92 -0.66 8.23 -0.78
CA PHE A 92 -0.07 7.44 -1.86
C PHE A 92 1.14 8.14 -2.50
N PHE A 93 1.12 9.47 -2.61
CA PHE A 93 2.28 10.22 -3.07
C PHE A 93 3.47 10.08 -2.11
N ALA A 94 3.26 10.24 -0.81
CA ALA A 94 4.29 10.01 0.21
C ALA A 94 4.81 8.56 0.16
N SER A 95 3.91 7.58 -0.03
CA SER A 95 4.28 6.18 -0.21
C SER A 95 5.15 5.95 -1.46
N SER A 96 4.86 6.65 -2.56
CA SER A 96 5.68 6.66 -3.77
C SER A 96 7.08 7.20 -3.49
N VAL A 97 7.18 8.36 -2.85
CA VAL A 97 8.47 8.99 -2.49
C VAL A 97 9.29 8.09 -1.57
N LEU A 98 8.68 7.53 -0.53
CA LEU A 98 9.35 6.60 0.40
C LEU A 98 9.84 5.34 -0.32
N ALA A 99 9.02 4.75 -1.20
CA ALA A 99 9.41 3.58 -1.97
C ALA A 99 10.54 3.90 -2.97
N LEU A 100 10.49 5.06 -3.61
CA LEU A 100 11.51 5.52 -4.56
C LEU A 100 12.86 5.70 -3.85
N ILE A 101 12.87 6.46 -2.75
CA ILE A 101 14.10 6.73 -1.98
C ILE A 101 14.62 5.44 -1.34
N GLY A 102 13.76 4.70 -0.63
CA GLY A 102 14.14 3.49 0.10
C GLY A 102 14.65 2.37 -0.80
N SER A 103 14.10 2.25 -2.01
CA SER A 103 14.57 1.25 -2.99
C SER A 103 15.63 1.77 -3.96
N ARG A 104 16.00 3.06 -3.90
CA ARG A 104 16.82 3.75 -4.90
C ARG A 104 16.28 3.53 -6.32
N GLY A 105 14.96 3.60 -6.47
CA GLY A 105 14.24 3.40 -7.73
C GLY A 105 14.18 1.96 -8.25
N ARG A 106 14.77 0.98 -7.55
CA ARG A 106 14.84 -0.41 -8.01
C ARG A 106 13.55 -1.19 -7.80
N HIS A 107 12.67 -0.73 -6.90
CA HIS A 107 11.42 -1.41 -6.61
C HIS A 107 10.25 -0.67 -7.25
N LEU A 108 9.61 -1.26 -8.26
CA LEU A 108 8.61 -0.60 -9.11
C LEU A 108 7.31 -0.16 -8.41
N SER A 109 7.12 -0.49 -7.13
CA SER A 109 5.94 -0.03 -6.37
C SER A 109 5.80 1.49 -6.32
N TRP A 110 6.90 2.24 -6.39
CA TRP A 110 6.86 3.70 -6.37
C TRP A 110 6.07 4.25 -7.56
N VAL A 111 6.18 3.62 -8.73
CA VAL A 111 5.44 3.99 -9.93
C VAL A 111 3.94 3.76 -9.72
N VAL A 112 3.58 2.60 -9.19
CA VAL A 112 2.17 2.24 -8.93
C VAL A 112 1.54 3.19 -7.91
N PHE A 113 2.23 3.50 -6.82
CA PHE A 113 1.74 4.48 -5.84
C PHE A 113 1.60 5.88 -6.42
N LEU A 114 2.53 6.29 -7.30
CA LEU A 114 2.45 7.59 -7.97
C LEU A 114 1.24 7.66 -8.91
N ILE A 115 0.99 6.59 -9.66
CA ILE A 115 -0.18 6.47 -10.54
C ILE A 115 -1.48 6.54 -9.72
N ILE A 116 -1.56 5.82 -8.60
CA ILE A 116 -2.72 5.88 -7.70
C ILE A 116 -2.92 7.33 -7.22
N ALA A 117 -1.88 8.00 -6.72
CA ALA A 117 -1.97 9.38 -6.27
C ALA A 117 -2.46 10.33 -7.39
N GLY A 118 -1.92 10.18 -8.60
CA GLY A 118 -2.33 10.96 -9.77
C GLY A 118 -3.77 10.72 -10.18
N LEU A 119 -4.24 9.46 -10.18
CA LEU A 119 -5.62 9.11 -10.46
C LEU A 119 -6.58 9.70 -9.41
N VAL A 120 -6.24 9.58 -8.12
CA VAL A 120 -7.07 10.20 -7.06
C VAL A 120 -7.12 11.71 -7.23
N TRP A 121 -6.00 12.36 -7.56
CA TRP A 121 -5.97 13.79 -7.84
C TRP A 121 -6.84 14.20 -9.04
N MET A 122 -6.80 13.42 -10.12
CA MET A 122 -7.67 13.64 -11.28
C MET A 122 -9.15 13.44 -10.93
N GLY A 123 -9.47 12.47 -10.07
CA GLY A 123 -10.84 12.23 -9.61
C GLY A 123 -11.42 13.35 -8.74
N ILE A 124 -10.58 14.18 -8.11
CA ILE A 124 -11.03 15.34 -7.33
C ILE A 124 -11.46 16.50 -8.23
N ARG A 125 -10.86 16.65 -9.41
CA ARG A 125 -11.14 17.74 -10.35
C ARG A 125 -12.47 17.53 -11.04
#